data_AF-A0A1H1IYI0-F1
#
_entry.id   AF-A0A1H1IYI0-F1
#
_cell.length_a   1.000
_cell.length_b   1.000
_cell.length_c   1.000
_cell.angle_alpha   90.00
_cell.angle_beta   90.00
_cell.angle_gamma   90.00
#
_symmetry.space_group_name_H-M   'P 1'
#
loop_
_entity.id
_entity.type
_entity.pdbx_description
1 polymer ?
#
loop_
_entity_poly.entity_id
_entity_poly.type
_entity_poly.pdbx_seq_one_letter_code
_entity_poly.pdbx_strand_id
1 'polypeptide(L)'
;MARPWDLPYEESSAMEVVRDHPGHKDLPGMNPSSEPLALRMDGPYQQVRTRLDRVLQVTKTAVDVPQAGETPTTYEARLTAKLMPHCTSYQPMARLDKLAPDLFRDIQRTVVAEAMEKPAREGTLAPYKYKDQTGRVVTEYAGSMSSWMNEFKINHGWRGPIVIQDEAQPAR
;
A
#
# COMPACT_ATOMS: atom_id res chain seq x y z
N MET A 1 -26.64 19.29 61.78
CA MET A 1 -26.23 18.35 60.70
C MET A 1 -27.41 18.17 59.75
N ALA A 2 -27.39 18.89 58.63
CA ALA A 2 -28.35 18.79 57.54
C ALA A 2 -27.64 18.15 56.35
N ARG A 3 -28.28 17.19 55.66
CA ARG A 3 -27.64 16.39 54.61
C ARG A 3 -27.64 17.12 53.27
N PRO A 4 -26.65 16.90 52.38
CA PRO A 4 -26.36 17.80 51.26
C PRO A 4 -27.28 17.71 50.03
N TRP A 5 -28.46 17.07 50.12
CA TRP A 5 -29.25 16.68 48.94
C TRP A 5 -30.71 17.15 48.98
N ASP A 6 -31.07 18.02 49.92
CA ASP A 6 -32.41 18.62 49.99
C ASP A 6 -32.45 19.96 49.23
N LEU A 7 -32.59 19.92 47.90
CA LEU A 7 -33.29 20.96 47.15
C LEU A 7 -34.07 20.35 45.97
N PRO A 8 -35.35 20.76 45.78
CA PRO A 8 -36.21 20.26 44.72
C PRO A 8 -35.84 20.80 43.33
N TYR A 9 -36.12 19.95 42.35
CA TYR A 9 -36.07 20.16 40.91
C TYR A 9 -37.02 21.29 40.47
N GLU A 10 -36.51 22.33 39.82
CA GLU A 10 -37.31 23.23 38.97
C GLU A 10 -36.84 23.17 37.51
N GLU A 11 -37.84 23.20 36.64
CA GLU A 11 -37.85 22.84 35.24
C GLU A 11 -37.17 23.86 34.30
N SER A 12 -36.55 23.32 33.26
CA SER A 12 -36.65 23.74 31.85
C SER A 12 -36.62 25.23 31.49
N SER A 13 -35.58 25.68 30.76
CA SER A 13 -35.81 26.44 29.51
C SER A 13 -34.57 26.59 28.63
N ALA A 14 -34.76 26.22 27.36
CA ALA A 14 -34.19 26.78 26.13
C ALA A 14 -32.66 26.95 25.98
N MET A 15 -32.14 26.17 25.02
CA MET A 15 -30.90 26.44 24.29
C MET A 15 -30.87 27.86 23.71
N GLU A 16 -29.81 28.61 24.00
CA GLU A 16 -29.34 29.69 23.15
C GLU A 16 -27.83 29.54 22.96
N VAL A 17 -27.44 28.85 21.89
CA VAL A 17 -26.04 28.81 21.45
C VAL A 17 -25.76 30.15 20.77
N VAL A 18 -25.29 31.11 21.55
CA VAL A 18 -24.77 32.38 21.05
C VAL A 18 -23.55 32.08 20.17
N ARG A 19 -23.77 32.14 18.86
CA ARG A 19 -22.73 32.31 17.85
C ARG A 19 -22.23 33.74 17.96
N ASP A 20 -20.95 33.91 18.28
CA ASP A 20 -20.09 34.95 17.71
C ASP A 20 -18.75 34.98 18.48
N HIS A 21 -17.66 34.64 17.79
CA HIS A 21 -16.31 34.89 18.27
C HIS A 21 -15.65 35.79 17.22
N PRO A 22 -15.38 37.07 17.52
CA PRO A 22 -14.80 38.00 16.57
C PRO A 22 -13.28 37.79 16.54
N GLY A 23 -12.76 37.14 15.50
CA GLY A 23 -11.33 36.84 15.44
C GLY A 23 -10.68 36.55 14.08
N HIS A 24 -11.43 36.48 12.97
CA HIS A 24 -10.82 36.34 11.64
C HIS A 24 -11.06 37.61 10.81
N LYS A 25 -10.29 38.66 11.12
CA LYS A 25 -10.06 39.78 10.19
C LYS A 25 -9.02 39.34 9.16
N ASP A 26 -9.53 38.95 7.99
CA ASP A 26 -9.03 39.31 6.67
C ASP A 26 -7.52 39.61 6.56
N LEU A 27 -6.73 38.61 6.16
CA LEU A 27 -5.42 38.84 5.54
C LEU A 27 -5.66 39.20 4.05
N PRO A 28 -5.35 40.42 3.59
CA PRO A 28 -5.48 40.79 2.20
C PRO A 28 -4.27 40.28 1.42
N GLY A 29 -4.48 39.33 0.51
CA GLY A 29 -3.41 38.82 -0.36
C GLY A 29 -3.52 37.37 -0.82
N MET A 30 -4.58 36.64 -0.44
CA MET A 30 -4.83 35.31 -1.00
C MET A 30 -5.40 35.47 -2.41
N ASN A 31 -4.53 35.32 -3.41
CA ASN A 31 -4.92 35.20 -4.81
C ASN A 31 -6.08 34.18 -4.94
N PRO A 32 -7.17 34.49 -5.68
CA PRO A 32 -8.23 33.52 -5.97
C PRO A 32 -7.80 32.38 -6.91
N SER A 33 -6.50 32.21 -7.16
CA SER A 33 -5.96 31.04 -7.85
C SER A 33 -5.55 29.90 -6.92
N SER A 34 -5.86 29.99 -5.61
CA SER A 34 -5.91 28.81 -4.75
C SER A 34 -7.19 27.99 -4.98
N GLU A 35 -7.53 27.74 -6.26
CA GLU A 35 -8.16 26.46 -6.58
C GLU A 35 -7.23 25.39 -6.02
N PRO A 36 -7.72 24.34 -5.36
CA PRO A 36 -6.86 23.22 -5.05
C PRO A 36 -6.29 22.75 -6.39
N LEU A 37 -4.99 22.94 -6.59
CA LEU A 37 -4.17 22.37 -7.67
C LEU A 37 -4.25 20.81 -7.73
N ALA A 38 -5.17 20.21 -6.98
CA ALA A 38 -5.30 18.82 -6.62
C ALA A 38 -6.23 18.00 -7.53
N LEU A 39 -6.71 18.52 -8.66
CA LEU A 39 -7.67 17.77 -9.51
C LEU A 39 -7.36 17.74 -11.01
N ARG A 40 -6.37 18.49 -11.51
CA ARG A 40 -6.07 18.54 -12.96
C ARG A 40 -4.70 18.06 -13.39
N MET A 41 -3.80 17.76 -12.46
CA MET A 41 -2.47 17.23 -12.77
C MET A 41 -2.35 15.71 -12.58
N ASP A 42 -3.44 15.04 -12.18
CA ASP A 42 -3.44 13.61 -11.84
C ASP A 42 -3.21 12.67 -13.02
N GLY A 43 -3.58 13.04 -14.25
CA GLY A 43 -3.53 12.14 -15.41
C GLY A 43 -2.22 11.35 -15.56
N PRO A 44 -1.05 12.01 -15.73
CA PRO A 44 0.21 11.31 -15.94
C PRO A 44 0.76 10.63 -14.69
N TYR A 45 0.62 11.21 -13.49
CA TYR A 45 1.11 10.59 -12.25
C TYR A 45 0.26 9.38 -11.84
N GLN A 46 -1.06 9.47 -12.00
CA GLN A 46 -1.96 8.35 -11.79
C GLN A 46 -1.69 7.22 -12.78
N GLN A 47 -1.36 7.51 -14.04
CA GLN A 47 -0.96 6.47 -15.01
C GLN A 47 0.30 5.72 -14.56
N VAL A 48 1.31 6.43 -14.08
CA VAL A 48 2.53 5.81 -13.52
C VAL A 48 2.16 4.95 -12.31
N ARG A 49 1.34 5.49 -11.41
CA ARG A 49 0.89 4.78 -10.20
C ARG A 49 0.14 3.51 -10.55
N THR A 50 -0.89 3.58 -11.39
CA THR A 50 -1.70 2.44 -11.84
C THR A 50 -0.85 1.36 -12.50
N ARG A 51 0.16 1.74 -13.28
CA ARG A 51 1.07 0.79 -13.94
C ARG A 51 1.91 -0.01 -12.93
N LEU A 52 2.38 0.65 -11.88
CA LEU A 52 3.21 0.04 -10.84
C LEU A 52 2.40 -0.44 -9.63
N ASP A 53 1.10 -0.19 -9.58
CA ASP A 53 0.25 -0.45 -8.42
C ASP A 53 0.30 -1.94 -8.02
N ARG A 54 0.26 -2.83 -9.01
CA ARG A 54 0.35 -4.27 -8.80
C ARG A 54 1.61 -4.67 -8.06
N VAL A 55 2.78 -4.24 -8.54
CA VAL A 55 4.06 -4.60 -7.92
C VAL A 55 4.25 -3.91 -6.56
N LEU A 56 3.74 -2.69 -6.39
CA LEU A 56 3.79 -1.98 -5.11
C LEU A 56 2.93 -2.68 -4.05
N GLN A 57 1.72 -3.13 -4.40
CA GLN A 57 0.87 -3.91 -3.50
C GLN A 57 1.50 -5.26 -3.14
N VAL A 58 2.00 -6.01 -4.13
CA VAL A 58 2.63 -7.33 -3.94
C VAL A 58 3.85 -7.24 -3.02
N THR A 59 4.70 -6.23 -3.22
CA THR A 59 5.89 -6.01 -2.40
C THR A 59 5.61 -5.31 -1.07
N LYS A 60 4.36 -4.91 -0.81
CA LYS A 60 3.94 -4.10 0.36
C LYS A 60 4.75 -2.80 0.48
N THR A 61 5.15 -2.23 -0.65
CA THR A 61 5.93 -1.00 -0.70
C THR A 61 4.98 0.20 -0.59
N ALA A 62 5.30 1.14 0.29
CA ALA A 62 4.50 2.35 0.47
C ALA A 62 4.45 3.18 -0.83
N VAL A 63 3.22 3.49 -1.25
CA VAL A 63 2.97 4.35 -2.42
C VAL A 63 3.08 5.80 -2.01
N ASP A 64 4.10 6.48 -2.50
CA ASP A 64 4.30 7.90 -2.21
C ASP A 64 3.48 8.79 -3.12
N VAL A 65 3.14 9.97 -2.62
CA VAL A 65 2.58 11.05 -3.43
C VAL A 65 3.72 11.71 -4.25
N PRO A 66 3.45 12.22 -5.45
CA PRO A 66 4.40 13.07 -6.18
C PRO A 66 4.87 14.26 -5.34
N GLN A 67 6.17 14.57 -5.42
CA GLN A 67 6.77 15.69 -4.69
C GLN A 67 6.65 17.01 -5.47
N ALA A 68 6.73 18.14 -4.77
CA ALA A 68 6.70 19.46 -5.40
C ALA A 68 7.92 19.63 -6.35
N GLY A 69 7.65 19.99 -7.60
CA GLY A 69 8.69 20.12 -8.64
C GLY A 69 9.15 18.80 -9.28
N GLU A 70 8.58 17.67 -8.86
CA GLU A 70 8.81 16.37 -9.51
C GLU A 70 8.10 16.33 -10.87
N THR A 71 8.67 15.59 -11.82
CA THR A 71 8.07 15.28 -13.12
C THR A 71 7.52 13.85 -13.10
N PRO A 72 6.60 13.47 -14.02
CA PRO A 72 6.09 12.10 -14.04
C PRO A 72 7.18 11.03 -14.22
N THR A 73 8.25 11.35 -14.97
CA THR A 73 9.38 10.45 -15.20
C THR A 73 10.28 10.31 -13.98
N THR A 74 10.55 11.41 -13.26
CA THR A 74 11.34 11.36 -12.02
C THR A 74 10.55 10.69 -10.89
N TYR A 75 9.23 10.88 -10.85
CA TYR A 75 8.31 10.14 -9.98
C TYR A 75 8.34 8.63 -10.26
N GLU A 76 8.26 8.24 -11.53
CA GLU A 76 8.37 6.84 -11.94
C GLU A 76 9.72 6.23 -11.54
N ALA A 77 10.82 6.96 -11.73
CA ALA A 77 12.15 6.54 -11.32
C ALA A 77 12.26 6.36 -9.81
N ARG A 78 11.68 7.26 -9.02
CA ARG A 78 11.66 7.17 -7.55
C ARG A 78 10.86 5.97 -7.05
N LEU A 79 9.68 5.71 -7.63
CA LEU A 79 8.91 4.50 -7.32
C LEU A 79 9.68 3.22 -7.69
N THR A 80 10.35 3.22 -8.84
CA THR A 80 11.18 2.08 -9.28
C THR A 80 12.38 1.87 -8.34
N ALA A 81 13.03 2.94 -7.87
CA ALA A 81 14.12 2.87 -6.91
C ALA A 81 13.71 2.16 -5.61
N LYS A 82 12.48 2.40 -5.15
CA LYS A 82 11.91 1.72 -3.97
C LYS A 82 11.67 0.24 -4.17
N LEU A 83 11.53 -0.22 -5.41
CA LEU A 83 11.33 -1.63 -5.72
C LEU A 83 12.65 -2.39 -5.81
N MET A 84 13.77 -1.71 -6.04
CA MET A 84 15.10 -2.33 -6.18
C MET A 84 15.54 -3.22 -5.00
N PRO A 85 15.23 -2.92 -3.72
CA PRO A 85 15.56 -3.82 -2.61
C PRO A 85 14.89 -5.20 -2.71
N HIS A 86 13.86 -5.35 -3.54
CA HIS A 86 13.17 -6.62 -3.79
C HIS A 86 13.77 -7.39 -4.97
N CYS A 87 14.77 -6.83 -5.64
CA CYS A 87 15.45 -7.39 -6.81
C CYS A 87 16.80 -7.99 -6.42
N THR A 88 17.26 -8.95 -7.22
CA THR A 88 18.55 -9.63 -7.03
C THR A 88 19.58 -9.18 -8.06
N SER A 89 19.15 -8.74 -9.25
CA SER A 89 20.08 -8.40 -10.34
C SER A 89 20.74 -7.04 -10.21
N TYR A 90 20.13 -6.10 -9.47
CA TYR A 90 20.66 -4.75 -9.33
C TYR A 90 20.86 -4.39 -7.87
N GLN A 91 22.00 -3.78 -7.58
CA GLN A 91 22.20 -3.07 -6.32
C GLN A 91 21.26 -1.85 -6.26
N PRO A 92 20.73 -1.48 -5.08
CA PRO A 92 19.91 -0.29 -4.94
C PRO A 92 20.62 0.96 -5.46
N MET A 93 20.03 1.59 -6.48
CA MET A 93 20.55 2.81 -7.10
C MET A 93 19.68 4.01 -6.70
N ALA A 94 20.30 5.04 -6.14
CA ALA A 94 19.58 6.24 -5.69
C ALA A 94 19.17 7.19 -6.82
N ARG A 95 19.76 7.06 -8.02
CA ARG A 95 19.61 8.03 -9.13
C ARG A 95 19.29 7.37 -10.47
N LEU A 96 18.11 6.77 -10.57
CA LEU A 96 17.57 6.22 -11.83
C LEU A 96 17.13 7.30 -12.82
N ASP A 97 16.84 8.51 -12.32
CA ASP A 97 16.41 9.68 -13.08
C ASP A 97 17.45 10.18 -14.09
N LYS A 98 18.73 9.87 -13.87
CA LYS A 98 19.85 10.31 -14.71
C LYS A 98 20.19 9.34 -15.84
N LEU A 99 19.51 8.20 -15.91
CA LEU A 99 19.78 7.19 -16.92
C LEU A 99 19.16 7.59 -18.26
N ALA A 100 19.75 7.10 -19.34
CA ALA A 100 19.12 7.19 -20.65
C ALA A 100 17.72 6.51 -20.61
N PRO A 101 16.69 7.08 -21.27
CA PRO A 101 15.32 6.57 -21.17
C PRO A 101 15.15 5.08 -21.52
N ASP A 102 15.90 4.59 -22.51
CA ASP A 102 15.84 3.19 -22.93
C ASP A 102 16.43 2.26 -21.86
N LEU A 103 17.58 2.63 -21.32
CA LEU A 103 18.22 1.89 -20.22
C LEU A 103 17.35 1.88 -18.97
N PHE A 104 16.70 3.01 -18.65
CA PHE A 104 15.76 3.09 -17.55
C PHE A 104 14.60 2.10 -17.73
N ARG A 105 14.01 2.02 -18.93
CA ARG A 105 12.91 1.09 -19.23
C ARG A 105 13.31 -0.37 -19.08
N ASP A 106 14.51 -0.72 -19.53
CA ASP A 106 15.00 -2.10 -19.42
C ASP A 106 15.26 -2.48 -17.95
N ILE A 107 15.91 -1.60 -17.18
CA ILE A 107 16.10 -1.80 -15.73
C ILE A 107 14.74 -1.90 -15.03
N GLN A 108 13.80 -1.00 -15.35
CA GLN A 108 12.48 -1.01 -14.74
C GLN A 108 11.74 -2.32 -15.02
N ARG A 109 11.77 -2.83 -16.25
CA ARG A 109 11.15 -4.12 -16.61
C ARG A 109 11.70 -5.27 -15.78
N THR A 110 13.03 -5.36 -15.68
CA THR A 110 13.71 -6.38 -14.88
C THR A 110 13.38 -6.23 -13.40
N VAL A 111 13.43 -5.01 -12.86
CA VAL A 111 13.10 -4.72 -11.46
C VAL A 111 11.67 -5.13 -11.14
N VAL A 112 10.71 -4.76 -11.99
CA VAL A 112 9.29 -5.11 -11.79
C VAL A 112 9.09 -6.61 -11.86
N ALA A 113 9.70 -7.31 -12.82
CA ALA A 113 9.60 -8.75 -12.94
C ALA A 113 10.16 -9.46 -11.69
N GLU A 114 11.37 -9.10 -11.27
CA GLU A 114 12.00 -9.72 -10.10
C GLU A 114 11.29 -9.40 -8.79
N ALA A 115 10.78 -8.19 -8.65
CA ALA A 115 9.99 -7.78 -7.48
C ALA A 115 8.68 -8.57 -7.39
N MET A 116 8.05 -8.88 -8.53
CA MET A 116 6.85 -9.74 -8.59
C MET A 116 7.14 -11.21 -8.26
N GLU A 117 8.36 -11.69 -8.52
CA GLU A 117 8.80 -13.05 -8.16
C GLU A 117 9.22 -13.19 -6.69
N LYS A 118 9.46 -12.07 -5.99
CA LYS A 118 9.89 -12.09 -4.59
C LYS A 118 9.00 -12.96 -3.68
N PRO A 119 7.66 -12.88 -3.72
CA PRO A 119 6.82 -13.74 -2.88
C PRO A 119 7.08 -15.23 -3.12
N ALA A 120 7.30 -15.62 -4.38
CA ALA A 120 7.63 -17.02 -4.70
C ALA A 120 8.98 -17.45 -4.11
N ARG A 121 9.99 -16.55 -4.12
CA ARG A 121 11.31 -16.80 -3.49
C ARG A 121 11.21 -16.92 -1.97
N GLU A 122 10.34 -16.14 -1.34
CA GLU A 122 10.11 -16.18 0.11
C GLU A 122 9.13 -17.28 0.55
N GLY A 123 8.56 -18.03 -0.38
CA GLY A 123 7.53 -19.04 -0.08
C GLY A 123 6.27 -18.43 0.53
N THR A 124 5.95 -17.18 0.16
CA THR A 124 4.77 -16.45 0.62
C THR A 124 3.78 -16.23 -0.52
N LEU A 125 2.52 -16.04 -0.13
CA LEU A 125 1.44 -15.64 -1.03
C LEU A 125 1.10 -14.17 -0.79
N ALA A 126 1.28 -13.33 -1.81
CA ALA A 126 1.03 -11.90 -1.72
C ALA A 126 -0.29 -11.55 -2.46
N PRO A 127 -1.30 -10.98 -1.77
CA PRO A 127 -2.53 -10.55 -2.41
C PRO A 127 -2.36 -9.21 -3.15
N TYR A 128 -3.03 -9.09 -4.30
CA TYR A 128 -3.19 -7.86 -5.07
C TYR A 128 -4.69 -7.60 -5.26
N LYS A 129 -5.16 -6.42 -4.87
CA LYS A 129 -6.58 -6.05 -4.93
C LYS A 129 -6.80 -4.95 -5.95
N TYR A 130 -7.77 -5.14 -6.84
CA TYR A 130 -8.19 -4.12 -7.79
C TYR A 130 -9.71 -4.12 -7.97
N LYS A 131 -10.25 -3.00 -8.46
CA LYS A 131 -11.66 -2.90 -8.83
C LYS A 131 -11.80 -3.20 -10.32
N ASP A 132 -12.67 -4.14 -10.67
CA ASP A 132 -12.98 -4.42 -12.06
C ASP A 132 -13.90 -3.34 -12.67
N GLN A 133 -14.18 -3.46 -13.97
CA GLN A 133 -15.07 -2.52 -14.69
C GLN A 133 -16.51 -2.53 -14.16
N THR A 134 -16.90 -3.57 -13.41
CA THR A 134 -18.24 -3.71 -12.81
C THR A 134 -18.29 -3.19 -11.36
N GLY A 135 -17.16 -2.69 -10.84
CA GLY A 135 -17.01 -2.17 -9.48
C GLY A 135 -16.77 -3.25 -8.42
N ARG A 136 -16.61 -4.52 -8.81
CA ARG A 136 -16.29 -5.61 -7.87
C ARG A 136 -14.82 -5.55 -7.48
N VAL A 137 -14.53 -5.88 -6.23
CA VAL A 137 -13.16 -6.00 -5.73
C VAL A 137 -12.67 -7.41 -6.04
N VAL A 138 -11.71 -7.51 -6.95
CA VAL A 138 -11.03 -8.76 -7.30
C VAL A 138 -9.73 -8.82 -6.50
N THR A 139 -9.44 -9.99 -5.92
CA THR A 139 -8.16 -10.28 -5.27
C THR A 139 -7.43 -11.35 -6.06
N GLU A 140 -6.30 -10.99 -6.65
CA GLU A 140 -5.34 -11.93 -7.24
C GLU A 140 -4.23 -12.24 -6.24
N TYR A 141 -3.50 -13.34 -6.45
CA TYR A 141 -2.39 -13.73 -5.60
C TYR A 141 -1.13 -13.96 -6.44
N ALA A 142 0.00 -13.44 -5.96
CA ALA A 142 1.33 -13.68 -6.49
C ALA A 142 2.13 -14.56 -5.51
N GLY A 143 2.75 -15.63 -5.99
CA GLY A 143 3.53 -16.55 -5.18
C GLY A 143 3.64 -17.94 -5.82
N SER A 144 4.32 -18.86 -5.14
CA SER A 144 4.43 -20.24 -5.62
C SER A 144 3.20 -21.07 -5.23
N MET A 145 2.86 -22.07 -6.06
CA MET A 145 1.75 -23.02 -5.79
C MET A 145 1.92 -23.69 -4.41
N SER A 146 3.15 -23.99 -4.01
CA SER A 146 3.44 -24.56 -2.68
C SER A 146 3.06 -23.62 -1.55
N SER A 147 3.21 -22.30 -1.73
CA SER A 147 2.83 -21.28 -0.74
C SER A 147 1.32 -21.23 -0.56
N TRP A 148 0.57 -21.36 -1.65
CA TRP A 148 -0.88 -21.47 -1.62
C TRP A 148 -1.35 -22.74 -0.90
N MET A 149 -0.74 -23.90 -1.20
CA MET A 149 -1.07 -25.17 -0.53
C MET A 149 -0.70 -25.18 0.95
N ASN A 150 0.30 -24.42 1.38
CA ASN A 150 0.71 -24.36 2.78
C ASN A 150 -0.38 -23.79 3.68
N GLU A 151 -1.11 -22.77 3.23
CA GLU A 151 -2.26 -22.23 3.99
C GLU A 151 -3.33 -23.31 4.22
N PHE A 152 -3.61 -24.16 3.21
CA PHE A 152 -4.55 -25.27 3.36
C PHE A 152 -4.01 -26.37 4.29
N LYS A 153 -2.75 -26.76 4.14
CA LYS A 153 -2.13 -27.82 4.96
C LYS A 153 -2.09 -27.44 6.44
N ILE A 154 -1.78 -26.19 6.74
CA ILE A 154 -1.69 -25.68 8.12
C ILE A 154 -3.08 -25.55 8.74
N ASN A 155 -4.05 -24.95 8.01
CA ASN A 155 -5.36 -24.64 8.59
C ASN A 155 -6.35 -25.81 8.59
N HIS A 156 -6.17 -26.82 7.73
CA HIS A 156 -7.09 -27.97 7.64
C HIS A 156 -6.51 -29.28 8.22
N GLY A 157 -5.42 -29.21 8.99
CA GLY A 157 -4.92 -30.36 9.75
C GLY A 157 -4.53 -31.55 8.86
N TRP A 158 -4.10 -31.29 7.62
CA TRP A 158 -3.66 -32.33 6.68
C TRP A 158 -2.31 -32.87 7.14
N ARG A 159 -2.34 -33.80 8.10
CA ARG A 159 -1.22 -34.69 8.41
C ARG A 159 -1.14 -35.67 7.24
N GLY A 160 -0.16 -35.48 6.36
CA GLY A 160 0.15 -36.47 5.34
C GLY A 160 0.38 -37.85 5.98
N PRO A 161 0.26 -38.95 5.20
CA PRO A 161 0.51 -40.28 5.73
C PRO A 161 1.90 -40.33 6.36
N ILE A 162 1.96 -40.59 7.66
CA ILE A 162 3.21 -40.94 8.35
C ILE A 162 3.68 -42.22 7.68
N VAL A 163 4.70 -42.12 6.83
CA VAL A 163 5.44 -43.31 6.39
C VAL A 163 6.22 -43.76 7.62
N ILE A 164 5.66 -44.72 8.36
CA ILE A 164 6.43 -45.47 9.35
C ILE A 164 7.44 -46.26 8.53
N GLN A 165 8.69 -45.77 8.49
CA GLN A 165 9.80 -46.60 8.06
C GLN A 165 9.97 -47.66 9.14
N ASP A 166 9.41 -48.85 8.89
CA ASP A 166 9.79 -50.04 9.64
C ASP A 166 11.29 -50.23 9.42
N GLU A 167 12.08 -49.96 10.47
CA GLU A 167 13.47 -50.37 10.55
C GLU A 167 13.50 -51.89 10.43
N ALA A 168 13.78 -52.38 9.21
CA ALA A 168 14.13 -53.77 9.00
C ALA A 168 15.45 -54.05 9.73
N GLN A 169 15.32 -54.60 10.93
CA GLN A 169 16.43 -55.02 11.78
C GLN A 169 17.21 -56.14 11.07
N PRO A 170 18.53 -56.00 10.85
CA PRO A 170 19.30 -57.04 10.17
C PRO A 170 19.38 -58.28 11.07
N ALA A 171 18.92 -59.41 10.53
CA ALA A 171 19.04 -60.73 11.15
C ALA A 171 20.53 -61.08 11.36
N ARG A 172 20.85 -61.58 12.55
CA ARG A 172 22.16 -62.09 12.95
C ARG A 172 22.49 -63.41 12.25
#